data_AF-A0A9P6QY77-F1
#
_entry.id   AF-A0A9P6QY77-F1
#
_cell.length_a   1.000
_cell.length_b   1.000
_cell.length_c   1.000
_cell.angle_alpha   90.00
_cell.angle_beta   90.00
_cell.angle_gamma   90.00
#
_symmetry.space_group_name_H-M   'P 1'
#
loop_
_entity.id
_entity.type
_entity.pdbx_description
1 polymer ?
#
loop_
_entity_poly.entity_id
_entity_poly.type
_entity_poly.pdbx_seq_one_letter_code
_entity_poly.pdbx_strand_id
1 'polypeptide(L)'
;GGIIASMVVDRLLATLEESFLKKLEVYTFGSAANHMNGGHCLKHIEHFANESDFFASSGVMTYYQTARNKYDNMLYIDWGKTGHLLNMHYLDPEIAEHEMNMAYLNDNNMNIFAVGRPAERSHMATYLFGGGGNPVVNTTYGGA
;
A
#
# COMPACT_ATOMS: atom_id res chain seq x y z
N GLY A 1 -0.73 -13.80 6.93
CA GLY A 1 -0.63 -13.85 5.46
C GLY A 1 0.59 -13.14 4.92
N GLY A 2 0.75 -11.84 5.24
CA GLY A 2 1.78 -10.99 4.65
C GLY A 2 3.22 -11.52 4.69
N ILE A 3 3.66 -12.12 5.81
CA ILE A 3 5.02 -12.70 5.93
C ILE A 3 5.27 -13.80 4.89
N ILE A 4 4.27 -14.66 4.66
CA ILE A 4 4.38 -15.73 3.66
C ILE A 4 4.35 -15.13 2.26
N ALA A 5 3.48 -14.15 2.03
CA ALA A 5 3.37 -13.47 0.74
C ALA A 5 4.69 -12.80 0.34
N SER A 6 5.39 -12.13 1.27
CA SER A 6 6.68 -11.51 0.97
C SER A 6 7.73 -12.54 0.53
N MET A 7 7.81 -13.68 1.22
CA MET A 7 8.70 -14.79 0.82
C MET A 7 8.34 -15.38 -0.55
N VAL A 8 7.04 -15.50 -0.85
CA VAL A 8 6.58 -15.97 -2.17
C VAL A 8 6.98 -14.97 -3.25
N VAL A 9 6.75 -13.68 -3.03
CA VAL A 9 7.12 -12.61 -3.98
C VAL A 9 8.62 -12.60 -4.23
N ASP A 10 9.45 -12.68 -3.18
CA ASP A 10 10.90 -12.78 -3.33
C ASP A 10 11.31 -13.99 -4.19
N ARG A 11 10.66 -15.13 -3.98
CA ARG A 11 10.92 -16.33 -4.78
C ARG A 11 10.47 -16.15 -6.23
N LEU A 12 9.33 -15.51 -6.48
CA LEU A 12 8.86 -15.22 -7.84
C LEU A 12 9.81 -14.25 -8.55
N LEU A 13 10.26 -13.19 -7.89
CA LEU A 13 11.26 -12.25 -8.40
C LEU A 13 12.59 -12.94 -8.75
N ALA A 14 13.00 -13.94 -7.96
CA ALA A 14 14.24 -14.67 -8.19
C ALA A 14 14.14 -15.76 -9.26
N THR A 15 12.95 -16.17 -9.67
CA THR A 15 12.74 -17.36 -10.53
C THR A 15 12.04 -17.08 -11.85
N LEU A 16 11.21 -16.05 -11.92
CA LEU A 16 10.44 -15.71 -13.12
C LEU A 16 11.07 -14.53 -13.85
N GLU A 17 10.89 -14.51 -15.17
CA GLU A 17 11.23 -13.34 -15.97
C GLU A 17 10.29 -12.16 -15.68
N GLU A 18 10.79 -10.94 -15.82
CA GLU A 18 10.03 -9.70 -15.58
C GLU A 18 8.75 -9.62 -16.39
N SER A 19 8.71 -10.22 -17.59
CA SER A 19 7.54 -10.24 -18.47
C SER A 19 6.31 -10.87 -17.80
N PHE A 20 6.51 -11.90 -16.98
CA PHE A 20 5.46 -12.57 -16.21
C PHE A 20 5.08 -11.77 -14.96
N LEU A 21 6.05 -11.09 -14.35
CA LEU A 21 5.87 -10.32 -13.11
C LEU A 21 5.12 -9.01 -13.31
N LYS A 22 5.10 -8.46 -14.54
CA LYS A 22 4.34 -7.25 -14.89
C LYS A 22 2.84 -7.33 -14.65
N LYS A 23 2.29 -8.53 -14.49
CA LYS A 23 0.87 -8.79 -14.20
C LYS A 23 0.60 -9.12 -12.73
N LEU A 24 1.66 -9.24 -11.91
CA LEU A 24 1.53 -9.56 -10.50
C LEU A 24 1.22 -8.28 -9.72
N GLU A 25 0.17 -8.36 -8.91
CA GLU A 25 -0.27 -7.30 -8.01
C GLU A 25 -0.36 -7.88 -6.60
N VAL A 26 0.07 -7.12 -5.61
CA VAL A 26 0.13 -7.58 -4.22
C VAL A 26 -0.64 -6.61 -3.33
N TYR A 27 -1.70 -7.12 -2.72
CA TYR A 27 -2.52 -6.39 -1.77
C TYR A 27 -2.47 -7.09 -0.43
N THR A 28 -2.10 -6.35 0.62
CA THR A 28 -2.05 -6.90 1.97
C THR A 28 -2.87 -6.06 2.94
N PHE A 29 -3.47 -6.74 3.91
CA PHE A 29 -4.34 -6.16 4.92
C PHE A 29 -3.84 -6.62 6.29
N GLY A 30 -3.68 -5.69 7.24
CA GLY A 30 -3.22 -6.03 8.59
C GLY A 30 -1.86 -6.73 8.62
N SER A 31 -0.94 -6.36 7.73
CA SER A 31 0.25 -7.17 7.45
C SER A 31 1.32 -7.09 8.55
N ALA A 32 1.68 -8.25 9.10
CA ALA A 32 2.84 -8.43 9.98
C ALA A 32 4.20 -8.47 9.25
N ALA A 33 4.21 -8.39 7.90
CA ALA A 33 5.45 -8.43 7.14
C ALA A 33 6.27 -7.17 7.38
N ASN A 34 7.57 -7.34 7.56
CA ASN A 34 8.54 -6.26 7.70
C ASN A 34 9.26 -5.95 6.39
N HIS A 35 8.76 -6.42 5.24
CA HIS A 35 9.20 -6.03 3.91
C HIS A 35 8.24 -6.61 2.88
N MET A 36 8.23 -6.01 1.69
CA MET A 36 7.64 -6.57 0.48
C MET A 36 8.45 -6.02 -0.69
N ASN A 37 9.16 -6.86 -1.41
CA ASN A 37 9.99 -6.41 -2.52
C ASN A 37 9.14 -6.37 -3.80
N GLY A 38 9.10 -5.24 -4.50
CA GLY A 38 8.46 -5.17 -5.81
C GLY A 38 9.37 -5.53 -6.98
N GLY A 39 10.69 -5.53 -6.78
CA GLY A 39 11.60 -5.30 -7.91
C GLY A 39 11.19 -4.04 -8.68
N HIS A 40 11.90 -3.67 -9.74
CA HIS A 40 11.42 -2.58 -10.60
C HIS A 40 10.29 -3.03 -11.56
N CYS A 41 9.68 -4.19 -11.29
CA CYS A 41 8.80 -4.89 -12.22
C CYS A 41 7.35 -5.09 -11.73
N LEU A 42 7.10 -5.13 -10.41
CA LEU A 42 5.73 -5.13 -9.88
C LEU A 42 5.20 -3.69 -9.84
N LYS A 43 4.04 -3.49 -10.46
CA LYS A 43 3.42 -2.16 -10.58
C LYS A 43 2.58 -1.78 -9.37
N HIS A 44 1.94 -2.76 -8.74
CA HIS A 44 0.97 -2.52 -7.69
C HIS A 44 1.33 -3.36 -6.47
N ILE A 45 1.89 -2.69 -5.47
CA ILE A 45 2.06 -3.23 -4.12
C ILE A 45 1.42 -2.25 -3.16
N GLU A 46 0.29 -2.64 -2.59
CA GLU A 46 -0.46 -1.80 -1.67
C GLU A 46 -0.70 -2.52 -0.35
N HIS A 47 -0.50 -1.78 0.73
CA HIS A 47 -0.66 -2.24 2.10
C HIS A 47 -1.76 -1.42 2.77
N PHE A 48 -2.70 -2.08 3.42
CA PHE A 48 -3.76 -1.46 4.20
C PHE A 48 -3.59 -1.87 5.66
N ALA A 49 -3.54 -0.90 6.55
CA ALA A 49 -3.30 -1.09 7.96
C ALA A 49 -4.24 -0.22 8.79
N ASN A 50 -4.75 -0.77 9.88
CA ASN A 50 -5.43 0.01 10.91
C ASN A 50 -4.42 0.32 12.00
N GLU A 51 -4.44 1.55 12.52
CA GLU A 51 -3.45 2.00 13.51
C GLU A 51 -3.35 1.07 14.73
N SER A 52 -4.50 0.61 15.22
CA SER A 52 -4.60 -0.24 16.41
C SER A 52 -4.58 -1.75 16.12
N ASP A 53 -4.23 -2.16 14.89
CA ASP A 53 -3.95 -3.57 14.59
C ASP A 53 -2.52 -3.93 15.01
N PHE A 54 -2.38 -4.62 16.15
CA PHE A 54 -1.10 -5.04 16.71
C PHE A 54 -0.12 -5.64 15.69
N PHE A 55 -0.61 -6.48 14.78
CA PHE A 55 0.23 -7.12 13.78
C PHE A 55 0.69 -6.14 12.70
N ALA A 56 -0.20 -5.25 12.26
CA ALA A 56 0.14 -4.21 11.29
C ALA A 56 1.10 -3.17 11.88
N SER A 57 0.85 -2.73 13.12
CA SER A 57 1.70 -1.79 13.85
C SER A 57 3.11 -2.36 14.00
N SER A 58 3.24 -3.62 14.42
CA SER A 58 4.54 -4.30 14.62
C SER A 58 5.22 -4.71 13.32
N GLY A 59 4.48 -4.78 12.21
CA GLY A 59 4.95 -5.23 10.91
C GLY A 59 5.10 -4.07 9.94
N VAL A 60 4.15 -3.97 9.01
CA VAL A 60 4.26 -3.07 7.85
C VAL A 60 4.39 -1.60 8.25
N MET A 61 3.69 -1.15 9.29
CA MET A 61 3.74 0.25 9.71
C MET A 61 5.11 0.63 10.28
N THR A 62 5.65 -0.18 11.20
CA THR A 62 7.00 0.03 11.77
C THR A 62 8.07 -0.03 10.69
N TYR A 63 7.94 -0.96 9.74
CA TYR A 63 8.90 -1.07 8.64
C TYR A 63 8.93 0.19 7.77
N TYR A 64 7.77 0.69 7.35
CA TYR A 64 7.68 1.92 6.54
C TYR A 64 8.23 3.17 7.22
N GLN A 65 8.16 3.23 8.56
CA GLN A 65 8.72 4.34 9.33
C GLN A 65 10.26 4.26 9.45
N THR A 66 10.84 3.06 9.38
CA THR A 66 12.25 2.81 9.74
C THR A 66 13.13 2.46 8.55
N ALA A 67 12.65 1.61 7.65
CA ALA A 67 13.27 1.35 6.37
C ALA A 67 12.86 2.49 5.45
N ARG A 68 13.75 3.48 5.26
CA ARG A 68 13.66 4.46 4.16
C ARG A 68 13.16 3.72 2.92
N ASN A 69 11.89 3.92 2.52
CA ASN A 69 11.17 3.02 1.64
C ASN A 69 12.07 2.75 0.43
N LYS A 70 12.63 1.56 0.30
CA LYS A 70 13.49 1.24 -0.84
C LYS A 70 12.69 0.66 -2.00
N TYR A 71 11.39 0.49 -1.80
CA TYR A 71 10.49 -0.22 -2.68
C TYR A 71 9.27 0.66 -2.95
N ASP A 72 8.90 0.76 -4.23
CA ASP A 72 7.82 1.57 -4.78
C ASP A 72 6.45 1.00 -4.41
N ASN A 73 6.20 0.99 -3.10
CA ASN A 73 5.05 0.36 -2.48
C ASN A 73 4.22 1.44 -1.78
N MET A 74 2.90 1.33 -1.86
CA MET A 74 1.96 2.24 -1.21
C MET A 74 1.44 1.67 0.10
N LEU A 75 1.46 2.45 1.17
CA LEU A 75 0.86 2.09 2.45
C LEU A 75 -0.27 3.07 2.80
N TYR A 76 -1.45 2.54 3.08
CA TYR A 76 -2.63 3.24 3.59
C TYR A 76 -2.83 2.88 5.06
N ILE A 77 -2.88 3.88 5.92
CA ILE A 77 -3.07 3.75 7.37
C ILE A 77 -4.36 4.45 7.77
N ASP A 78 -5.29 3.67 8.31
CA ASP A 78 -6.53 4.20 8.88
C ASP A 78 -6.29 4.51 10.36
N TRP A 79 -6.28 5.80 10.70
CA TRP A 79 -6.00 6.26 12.06
C TRP A 79 -7.27 6.21 12.91
N GLY A 80 -7.14 5.76 14.17
CA GLY A 80 -8.28 5.60 15.06
C GLY A 80 -9.18 4.38 14.76
N LYS A 81 -8.95 3.63 13.67
CA LYS A 81 -9.61 2.35 13.43
C LYS A 81 -8.85 1.21 14.12
N THR A 82 -9.61 0.16 14.44
CA THR A 82 -9.12 -1.06 15.07
C THR A 82 -9.47 -2.27 14.22
N GLY A 83 -8.91 -3.42 14.58
CA GLY A 83 -9.30 -4.70 14.01
C GLY A 83 -8.43 -5.12 12.83
N HIS A 84 -8.42 -6.43 12.62
CA HIS A 84 -7.44 -7.15 11.80
C HIS A 84 -8.09 -7.97 10.67
N LEU A 85 -9.34 -8.40 10.87
CA LEU A 85 -10.01 -9.33 9.97
C LEU A 85 -10.40 -8.66 8.66
N LEU A 86 -9.87 -9.17 7.54
CA LEU A 86 -10.15 -8.74 6.17
C LEU A 86 -11.64 -8.44 5.92
N ASN A 87 -12.49 -9.44 6.14
CA ASN A 87 -13.92 -9.36 5.81
C ASN A 87 -14.71 -8.37 6.67
N MET A 88 -14.18 -7.98 7.83
CA MET A 88 -14.87 -7.09 8.76
C MET A 88 -14.43 -5.64 8.62
N HIS A 89 -13.17 -5.40 8.25
CA HIS A 89 -12.58 -4.05 8.32
C HIS A 89 -12.07 -3.51 6.98
N TYR A 90 -11.81 -4.38 6.00
CA TYR A 90 -11.06 -4.00 4.80
C TYR A 90 -11.82 -4.23 3.49
N LEU A 91 -12.92 -4.99 3.52
CA LEU A 91 -13.81 -5.18 2.35
C LEU A 91 -15.05 -4.27 2.39
N ASP A 92 -15.09 -3.32 3.32
CA ASP A 92 -16.14 -2.31 3.38
C ASP A 92 -15.81 -1.17 2.39
N PRO A 93 -16.72 -0.77 1.48
CA PRO A 93 -16.52 0.37 0.59
C PRO A 93 -16.16 1.68 1.29
N GLU A 94 -16.51 1.85 2.58
CA GLU A 94 -16.10 3.01 3.38
C GLU A 94 -14.58 3.20 3.37
N ILE A 95 -13.79 2.12 3.29
CA ILE A 95 -12.32 2.21 3.24
C ILE A 95 -11.81 2.97 2.01
N ALA A 96 -12.55 2.94 0.89
CA ALA A 96 -12.15 3.65 -0.32
C ALA A 96 -12.33 5.16 -0.18
N GLU A 97 -13.33 5.57 0.60
CA GLU A 97 -13.76 6.97 0.73
C GLU A 97 -13.23 7.65 1.99
N HIS A 98 -12.72 6.88 2.95
CA HIS A 98 -12.17 7.42 4.19
C HIS A 98 -10.82 8.11 3.94
N GLU A 99 -10.58 9.25 4.59
CA GLU A 99 -9.28 9.92 4.54
C GLU A 99 -8.25 9.13 5.35
N MET A 100 -7.27 8.55 4.65
CA MET A 100 -6.22 7.73 5.25
C MET A 100 -4.87 8.43 5.15
N ASN A 101 -3.99 8.12 6.08
CA ASN A 101 -2.58 8.50 5.95
C ASN A 101 -1.91 7.58 4.94
N MET A 102 -1.20 8.16 3.99
CA MET A 102 -0.52 7.46 2.91
C MET A 102 0.99 7.61 3.04
N ALA A 103 1.73 6.53 2.85
CA ALA A 103 3.18 6.54 2.75
C ALA A 103 3.63 5.83 1.46
N TYR A 104 4.41 6.52 0.64
CA TYR A 104 4.90 6.00 -0.65
C TYR A 104 6.22 6.67 -1.08
N LEU A 105 6.83 6.17 -2.16
CA LEU A 105 7.97 6.81 -2.80
C LEU A 105 7.54 7.68 -3.97
N ASN A 106 8.11 8.88 -4.07
CA ASN A 106 8.00 9.66 -5.30
C ASN A 106 9.06 9.24 -6.33
N ASP A 107 8.97 9.82 -7.53
CA ASP A 107 9.90 9.59 -8.66
C ASP A 107 11.38 9.84 -8.32
N ASN A 108 11.68 10.56 -7.25
CA ASN A 108 13.03 10.84 -6.77
C ASN A 108 13.48 9.88 -5.65
N ASN A 109 12.77 8.77 -5.43
CA ASN A 109 12.98 7.83 -4.32
C ASN A 109 12.95 8.49 -2.93
N MET A 110 12.14 9.54 -2.77
CA MET A 110 11.91 10.18 -1.48
C MET A 110 10.60 9.69 -0.86
N ASN A 111 10.63 9.38 0.43
CA ASN A 111 9.43 9.07 1.21
C ASN A 111 8.50 10.27 1.24
N ILE A 112 7.26 10.08 0.79
CA ILE A 112 6.17 11.03 0.92
C ILE A 112 5.19 10.51 1.96
N PHE A 113 4.78 11.39 2.85
CA PHE A 113 3.64 11.20 3.74
C PHE A 113 2.55 12.18 3.33
N ALA A 114 1.36 11.66 3.08
CA ALA A 114 0.21 12.43 2.64
C ALA A 114 -1.06 11.96 3.35
N VAL A 115 -2.12 12.74 3.23
CA VAL A 115 -3.48 12.34 3.62
C VAL A 115 -4.33 12.34 2.35
N GLY A 116 -5.17 11.33 2.19
CA GLY A 116 -6.07 11.24 1.03
C GLY A 116 -6.91 9.98 1.04
N ARG A 117 -7.82 9.89 0.06
CA ARG A 117 -8.75 8.76 -0.05
C ARG A 117 -8.18 7.67 -0.96
N PRO A 118 -8.23 6.39 -0.58
CA PRO A 118 -7.78 5.31 -1.46
C PRO A 118 -8.49 5.30 -2.81
N ALA A 119 -9.76 5.72 -2.91
CA ALA A 119 -10.49 5.82 -4.18
C ALA A 119 -9.81 6.72 -5.23
N GLU A 120 -8.90 7.61 -4.82
CA GLU A 120 -8.21 8.54 -5.73
C GLU A 120 -6.87 8.00 -6.26
N ARG A 121 -6.32 6.95 -5.64
CA ARG A 121 -4.96 6.46 -5.94
C ARG A 121 -4.77 4.95 -5.91
N SER A 122 -5.53 4.24 -5.07
CA SER A 122 -5.40 2.79 -4.92
C SER A 122 -6.00 2.07 -6.12
N HIS A 123 -5.19 1.22 -6.73
CA HIS A 123 -5.64 0.31 -7.78
C HIS A 123 -6.62 -0.71 -7.22
N MET A 124 -6.38 -1.20 -5.99
CA MET A 124 -7.29 -2.13 -5.32
C MET A 124 -8.66 -1.50 -5.02
N ALA A 125 -8.69 -0.29 -4.47
CA ALA A 125 -9.94 0.39 -4.15
C ALA A 125 -10.76 0.66 -5.41
N THR A 126 -10.09 1.04 -6.50
CA THR A 126 -10.72 1.17 -7.83
C THR A 126 -11.35 -0.15 -8.28
N TYR A 127 -10.61 -1.27 -8.16
CA TYR A 127 -11.06 -2.58 -8.59
C TYR A 127 -12.22 -3.15 -7.76
N LEU A 128 -12.15 -3.03 -6.42
CA LEU A 128 -13.16 -3.61 -5.52
C LEU A 128 -14.41 -2.74 -5.35
N PHE A 129 -14.27 -1.41 -5.39
CA PHE A 129 -15.34 -0.50 -4.98
C PHE A 129 -15.80 0.45 -6.09
N GLY A 130 -15.16 0.44 -7.27
CA GLY A 130 -15.63 1.19 -8.43
C GLY A 130 -15.25 2.68 -8.44
N GLY A 131 -14.14 3.04 -7.79
CA GLY A 131 -13.60 4.41 -7.76
C GLY A 131 -13.06 4.88 -9.11
N GLY A 132 -13.94 5.27 -10.03
CA GLY A 132 -13.60 6.05 -11.21
C GLY A 132 -13.53 7.54 -10.87
N GLY A 133 -12.38 8.02 -10.37
CA GLY A 133 -12.11 9.44 -10.14
C GLY A 133 -10.78 9.84 -10.78
N ASN A 134 -10.81 10.88 -11.63
CA ASN A 134 -9.66 11.39 -12.40
C ASN A 134 -8.35 11.53 -11.58
N PRO A 135 -7.18 11.35 -12.22
CA PRO A 135 -5.90 11.59 -11.57
C PRO A 135 -5.84 13.01 -11.02
N VAL A 136 -5.51 13.15 -9.74
CA VAL A 136 -5.29 14.43 -9.08
C VAL A 136 -4.22 15.18 -9.87
N VAL A 137 -4.61 16.26 -10.53
CA VAL A 137 -3.72 17.23 -11.16
C VAL A 137 -2.83 17.79 -10.05
N ASN A 138 -1.50 17.62 -10.18
CA ASN A 138 -0.52 18.26 -9.31
C ASN A 138 -0.73 19.79 -9.31
N THR A 139 -1.38 20.32 -8.29
CA THR A 139 -1.30 21.74 -7.96
C THR A 139 -0.05 21.98 -7.13
N THR A 140 1.02 22.35 -7.83
CA THR A 140 2.19 23.01 -7.25
C THR A 140 1.70 24.26 -6.54
N TYR A 141 1.80 24.31 -5.20
CA TYR A 141 1.70 25.57 -4.46
C TYR A 141 2.97 26.38 -4.73
N GLY A 142 2.95 27.18 -5.80
CA GLY A 142 3.88 28.28 -5.99
C GLY A 142 3.47 29.42 -5.05
N GLY A 143 4.27 29.64 -4.00
CA GLY A 143 4.15 30.82 -3.16
C GLY A 143 4.53 32.08 -3.94
N ALA A 144 3.69 33.10 -3.80
CA ALA A 144 4.02 34.50 -4.09
C ALA A 144 4.76 35.11 -2.88
#